data_AF-A0A7S1D273-F1
#
_entry.id   AF-A0A7S1D273-F1
#
_cell.length_a   1.000
_cell.length_b   1.000
_cell.length_c   1.000
_cell.angle_alpha   90.00
_cell.angle_beta   90.00
_cell.angle_gamma   90.00
#
_symmetry.space_group_name_H-M   'P 1'
#
loop_
_entity.id
_entity.type
_entity.pdbx_description
1 polymer ?
#
loop_
_entity_poly.entity_id
_entity_poly.type
_entity_poly.pdbx_seq_one_letter_code
_entity_poly.pdbx_strand_id
1 'polypeptide(L)'
;AEPVDIQQVIGQTLELEDWMTSSDDRAAAEDDAREVSESNDELARQAATCLEDRADMLEEYFSICIEKKERVLHIKGLPVLLEGYEPDIAGLPLFLLRLATEVNWTDEKRCFQGVSRELGLYYGEQRRDDVRTIFPALCHLLQPSNDDHQRCVSQLTTLGNLYKVFERC
;
A
#
# COMPACT_ATOMS: atom_id res chain seq x y z
N ALA A 1 -20.70 0.60 3.31
CA ALA A 1 -19.53 1.49 3.26
C ALA A 1 -19.90 2.72 2.45
N GLU A 2 -19.52 3.91 2.90
CA GLU A 2 -19.66 5.12 2.07
C GLU A 2 -18.64 5.04 0.91
N PRO A 3 -19.00 5.55 -0.28
CA PRO A 3 -18.11 5.51 -1.44
C PRO A 3 -16.91 6.43 -1.20
N VAL A 4 -15.70 5.88 -1.32
CA VAL A 4 -14.45 6.61 -1.07
C VAL A 4 -14.05 7.36 -2.35
N ASP A 5 -14.01 8.69 -2.29
CA ASP A 5 -13.54 9.56 -3.39
C ASP A 5 -12.01 9.48 -3.52
N ILE A 6 -11.55 8.98 -4.67
CA ILE A 6 -10.12 8.75 -4.95
C ILE A 6 -9.33 10.06 -4.97
N GLN A 7 -9.87 11.12 -5.58
CA GLN A 7 -9.17 12.39 -5.67
C GLN A 7 -9.02 13.01 -4.29
N GLN A 8 -10.09 12.96 -3.49
CA GLN A 8 -10.08 13.52 -2.13
C GLN A 8 -9.06 12.80 -1.23
N VAL A 9 -9.04 11.46 -1.24
CA VAL A 9 -8.12 10.71 -0.36
C VAL A 9 -6.66 10.87 -0.78
N ILE A 10 -6.37 10.96 -2.08
CA ILE A 10 -5.01 11.21 -2.57
C ILE A 10 -4.57 12.62 -2.15
N GLY A 11 -5.42 13.63 -2.31
CA GLY A 11 -5.12 14.99 -1.87
C GLY A 11 -4.77 15.07 -0.39
N GLN A 12 -5.58 14.43 0.46
CA GLN A 12 -5.32 14.34 1.91
C GLN A 12 -3.98 13.65 2.24
N THR A 13 -3.56 12.68 1.43
CA THR A 13 -2.29 11.97 1.64
C THR A 13 -1.10 12.86 1.34
N LEU A 14 -1.15 13.56 0.20
CA LEU A 14 -0.10 14.49 -0.20
C LEU A 14 0.05 15.62 0.83
N GLU A 15 -1.07 16.17 1.33
CA GLU A 15 -1.06 17.16 2.41
C GLU A 15 -0.43 16.63 3.71
N LEU A 16 -0.69 15.37 4.07
CA LEU A 16 -0.08 14.75 5.24
C LEU A 16 1.42 14.53 5.05
N GLU A 17 1.86 14.10 3.86
CA GLU A 17 3.29 13.94 3.55
C GLU A 17 4.03 15.28 3.62
N ASP A 18 3.46 16.36 3.09
CA ASP A 18 4.03 17.71 3.20
C ASP A 18 4.06 18.22 4.65
N TRP A 19 3.04 17.90 5.44
CA TRP A 19 3.05 18.23 6.87
C TRP A 19 4.14 17.46 7.63
N MET A 20 4.37 16.19 7.29
CA MET A 20 5.43 15.37 7.90
C MET A 20 6.82 15.90 7.53
N THR A 21 7.05 16.24 6.26
CA THR A 21 8.35 16.77 5.81
C THR A 21 8.65 18.16 6.38
N SER A 22 7.65 19.05 6.45
CA SER A 22 7.79 20.38 7.06
C SER A 22 7.95 20.36 8.59
N SER A 23 7.48 19.30 9.27
CA SER A 23 7.65 19.12 10.71
C SER A 23 9.08 18.71 11.10
N ASP A 24 9.81 18.04 10.20
CA ASP A 24 11.22 17.69 10.37
C ASP A 24 12.15 18.90 10.12
N ASP A 25 11.70 19.89 9.35
CA ASP A 25 12.45 21.10 8.97
C ASP A 25 12.21 22.32 9.88
N ARG A 26 12.25 22.13 11.22
CA ARG A 26 12.30 23.27 12.18
C ARG A 26 13.63 24.05 12.17
N ALA A 27 14.40 23.99 11.08
CA ALA A 27 15.64 24.73 10.92
C ALA A 27 15.96 25.15 9.46
N ALA A 28 15.07 25.82 8.74
CA ALA A 28 15.43 26.94 7.85
C ALA A 28 14.23 27.62 7.15
N ALA A 29 14.16 28.94 7.32
CA ALA A 29 13.68 29.98 6.41
C ALA A 29 12.23 29.94 5.85
N GLU A 30 11.46 30.94 6.26
CA GLU A 30 10.18 31.39 5.71
C GLU A 30 10.35 32.00 4.30
N ASP A 31 9.63 31.50 3.27
CA ASP A 31 8.91 32.27 2.22
C ASP A 31 8.24 31.39 1.11
N ASP A 32 7.91 30.11 1.35
CA ASP A 32 7.36 29.25 0.27
C ASP A 32 6.21 28.33 0.73
N ALA A 33 5.09 28.91 1.16
CA ALA A 33 3.91 28.15 1.61
C ALA A 33 2.69 28.27 0.68
N ARG A 34 2.86 28.77 -0.56
CA ARG A 34 1.74 29.04 -1.48
C ARG A 34 1.70 28.23 -2.78
N GLU A 35 2.80 27.60 -3.22
CA GLU A 35 2.79 26.81 -4.46
C GLU A 35 2.42 25.32 -4.25
N VAL A 36 2.55 24.80 -3.03
CA VAL A 36 2.41 23.36 -2.75
C VAL A 36 0.96 22.85 -2.80
N SER A 37 -0.03 23.66 -2.39
CA SER A 37 -1.44 23.25 -2.36
C SER A 37 -2.07 23.12 -3.76
N GLU A 38 -1.79 24.04 -4.69
CA GLU A 38 -2.32 23.94 -6.07
C GLU A 38 -1.65 22.79 -6.85
N SER A 39 -0.37 22.52 -6.57
CA SER A 39 0.36 21.40 -7.16
C SER A 39 -0.21 20.04 -6.72
N ASN A 40 -0.53 19.87 -5.44
CA ASN A 40 -1.05 18.61 -4.92
C ASN A 40 -2.45 18.27 -5.46
N ASP A 41 -3.32 19.27 -5.61
CA ASP A 41 -4.63 19.10 -6.22
C ASP A 41 -4.53 18.70 -7.70
N GLU A 42 -3.53 19.22 -8.41
CA GLU A 42 -3.22 18.82 -9.79
C GLU A 42 -2.73 17.36 -9.83
N LEU A 43 -1.81 16.98 -8.95
CA LEU A 43 -1.32 15.61 -8.86
C LEU A 43 -2.44 14.61 -8.52
N ALA A 44 -3.32 14.95 -7.57
CA ALA A 44 -4.46 14.12 -7.20
C ALA A 44 -5.42 13.93 -8.39
N ARG A 45 -5.66 14.99 -9.18
CA ARG A 45 -6.47 14.88 -10.42
C ARG A 45 -5.80 14.03 -11.49
N GLN A 46 -4.49 14.18 -11.69
CA GLN A 46 -3.75 13.37 -12.66
C GLN A 46 -3.76 11.90 -12.26
N ALA A 47 -3.56 11.60 -10.98
CA ALA A 47 -3.65 10.25 -10.45
C ALA A 47 -5.05 9.66 -10.64
N ALA A 48 -6.11 10.40 -10.29
CA ALA A 48 -7.49 9.95 -10.51
C ALA A 48 -7.78 9.69 -11.99
N THR A 49 -7.35 10.57 -12.90
CA THR A 49 -7.51 10.38 -14.35
C THR A 49 -6.77 9.13 -14.85
N CYS A 50 -5.54 8.92 -14.37
CA CYS A 50 -4.74 7.74 -14.69
C CYS A 50 -5.45 6.44 -14.28
N LEU A 51 -6.07 6.43 -13.10
CA LEU A 51 -6.81 5.27 -12.60
C LEU A 51 -8.15 5.08 -13.31
N GLU A 52 -8.86 6.18 -13.64
CA GLU A 52 -10.11 6.12 -14.43
C GLU A 52 -9.86 5.45 -15.78
N ASP A 53 -8.82 5.88 -16.50
CA ASP A 53 -8.48 5.35 -17.82
C ASP A 53 -8.14 3.84 -17.81
N ARG A 54 -7.88 3.26 -16.62
CA ARG A 54 -7.34 1.90 -16.40
C ARG A 54 -8.32 1.03 -15.61
N ALA A 55 -9.49 1.59 -15.24
CA ALA A 55 -10.47 0.95 -14.36
C ALA A 55 -10.92 -0.42 -14.88
N ASP A 56 -11.26 -0.53 -16.18
CA ASP A 56 -11.72 -1.79 -16.78
C ASP A 56 -10.67 -2.91 -16.64
N MET A 57 -9.41 -2.59 -16.91
CA MET A 57 -8.29 -3.54 -16.83
C MET A 57 -8.00 -3.94 -15.38
N LEU A 58 -8.03 -2.97 -14.46
CA LEU A 58 -7.84 -3.19 -13.03
C LEU A 58 -8.94 -4.08 -12.43
N GLU A 59 -10.19 -3.92 -12.89
CA GLU A 59 -11.30 -4.77 -12.49
C GLU A 59 -11.14 -6.18 -13.07
N GLU A 60 -10.85 -6.31 -14.36
CA GLU A 60 -10.74 -7.60 -15.04
C GLU A 60 -9.62 -8.49 -14.50
N TYR A 61 -8.41 -7.94 -14.30
CA TYR A 61 -7.24 -8.74 -13.92
C TYR A 61 -6.97 -8.78 -12.42
N PHE A 62 -7.31 -7.71 -11.70
CA PHE A 62 -6.94 -7.56 -10.29
C PHE A 62 -8.14 -7.41 -9.35
N SER A 63 -9.37 -7.43 -9.87
CA SER A 63 -10.58 -7.21 -9.07
C SER A 63 -10.55 -5.91 -8.25
N ILE A 64 -9.86 -4.89 -8.77
CA ILE A 64 -9.87 -3.53 -8.21
C ILE A 64 -10.99 -2.79 -8.92
N CYS A 65 -12.11 -2.58 -8.23
CA CYS A 65 -13.29 -1.98 -8.82
C CYS A 65 -13.29 -0.47 -8.58
N ILE A 66 -13.16 0.29 -9.66
CA ILE A 66 -13.23 1.75 -9.67
C ILE A 66 -14.45 2.17 -10.48
N GLU A 67 -15.33 2.97 -9.89
CA GLU A 67 -16.59 3.41 -10.52
C GLU A 67 -16.67 4.93 -10.51
N LYS A 68 -16.94 5.52 -11.69
CA LYS A 68 -17.23 6.94 -11.79
C LYS A 68 -18.72 7.20 -11.62
N LYS A 69 -19.08 7.93 -10.57
CA LYS A 69 -20.45 8.37 -10.34
C LYS A 69 -20.52 9.88 -10.47
N GLU A 70 -21.33 10.34 -11.43
CA GLU A 70 -21.45 11.75 -11.81
C GLU A 70 -20.11 12.34 -12.28
N ARG A 71 -19.35 12.96 -11.36
CA ARG A 71 -18.03 13.56 -11.60
C ARG A 71 -16.95 13.07 -10.64
N VAL A 72 -17.32 12.19 -9.70
CA VAL A 72 -16.42 11.70 -8.66
C VAL A 72 -16.04 10.25 -8.97
N LEU A 73 -14.76 9.96 -8.88
CA LEU A 73 -14.22 8.63 -9.06
C LEU A 73 -14.15 7.94 -7.70
N HIS A 74 -14.87 6.82 -7.56
CA HIS A 74 -14.94 6.09 -6.31
C HIS A 74 -14.29 4.71 -6.42
N ILE A 75 -13.59 4.31 -5.36
CA ILE A 75 -13.23 2.90 -5.20
C ILE A 75 -14.39 2.15 -4.54
N LYS A 76 -14.79 1.06 -5.17
CA LYS A 76 -15.93 0.22 -4.78
C LYS A 76 -15.51 -1.09 -4.16
N GLY A 77 -14.37 -1.64 -4.60
CA GLY A 77 -13.92 -2.96 -4.20
C GLY A 77 -12.44 -3.17 -4.43
N LEU A 78 -11.90 -4.09 -3.64
CA LEU A 78 -10.51 -4.54 -3.69
C LEU A 78 -10.49 -6.08 -3.73
N PRO A 79 -9.40 -6.69 -4.23
CA PRO A 79 -9.29 -8.15 -4.29
C PRO A 79 -9.27 -8.81 -2.91
N VAL A 80 -9.87 -10.00 -2.80
CA VAL A 80 -9.71 -10.85 -1.63
C VAL A 80 -8.50 -11.77 -1.87
N LEU A 81 -7.32 -11.38 -1.38
CA LEU A 81 -6.08 -12.16 -1.57
C LEU A 81 -5.97 -13.36 -0.62
N LEU A 82 -6.54 -13.24 0.58
CA LEU A 82 -6.56 -14.29 1.59
C LEU A 82 -7.91 -14.26 2.32
N GLU A 83 -8.53 -15.43 2.45
CA GLU A 83 -9.84 -15.55 3.11
C GLU A 83 -9.75 -15.12 4.58
N GLY A 84 -10.65 -14.22 4.99
CA GLY A 84 -10.68 -13.69 6.35
C GLY A 84 -9.57 -12.69 6.68
N TYR A 85 -8.88 -12.15 5.66
CA TYR A 85 -7.94 -11.05 5.81
C TYR A 85 -8.37 -9.84 4.99
N GLU A 86 -8.37 -8.67 5.62
CA GLU A 86 -8.67 -7.38 5.01
C GLU A 86 -7.54 -6.39 5.34
N PRO A 87 -7.01 -5.64 4.35
CA PRO A 87 -5.96 -4.66 4.59
C PRO A 87 -6.48 -3.46 5.40
N ASP A 88 -5.58 -2.72 6.04
CA ASP A 88 -5.98 -1.50 6.77
C ASP A 88 -6.43 -0.41 5.79
N ILE A 89 -7.64 0.12 5.99
CA ILE A 89 -8.18 1.21 5.18
C ILE A 89 -7.33 2.49 5.28
N ALA A 90 -6.59 2.67 6.38
CA ALA A 90 -5.70 3.81 6.56
C ALA A 90 -4.58 3.88 5.50
N GLY A 91 -4.16 2.73 4.93
CA GLY A 91 -3.15 2.67 3.88
C GLY A 91 -3.71 2.83 2.45
N LEU A 92 -5.05 2.80 2.29
CA LEU A 92 -5.69 2.90 0.98
C LEU A 92 -5.28 4.15 0.18
N PRO A 93 -5.21 5.35 0.79
CA PRO A 93 -4.88 6.56 0.04
C PRO A 93 -3.48 6.52 -0.57
N LEU A 94 -2.48 6.06 0.21
CA LEU A 94 -1.11 5.87 -0.26
C LEU A 94 -1.01 4.78 -1.34
N PHE A 95 -1.76 3.69 -1.19
CA PHE A 95 -1.85 2.65 -2.21
C PHE A 95 -2.37 3.21 -3.54
N LEU A 96 -3.44 4.01 -3.54
CA LEU A 96 -4.01 4.59 -4.75
C LEU A 96 -3.05 5.57 -5.44
N LEU A 97 -2.37 6.40 -4.66
CA LEU A 97 -1.34 7.30 -5.17
C LEU A 97 -0.22 6.52 -5.86
N ARG A 98 0.36 5.53 -5.17
CA ARG A 98 1.45 4.71 -5.70
C ARG A 98 1.02 3.85 -6.89
N LEU A 99 -0.22 3.36 -6.89
CA LEU A 99 -0.76 2.65 -8.03
C LEU A 99 -0.74 3.55 -9.27
N ALA A 100 -1.14 4.82 -9.14
CA ALA A 100 -1.13 5.77 -10.25
C ALA A 100 0.28 6.20 -10.69
N THR A 101 1.23 6.36 -9.76
CA THR A 101 2.55 6.97 -10.03
C THR A 101 3.69 5.98 -10.24
N GLU A 102 3.70 4.84 -9.53
CA GLU A 102 4.82 3.90 -9.51
C GLU A 102 4.68 2.77 -10.55
N VAL A 103 3.47 2.56 -11.08
CA VAL A 103 3.22 1.49 -12.06
C VAL A 103 3.60 1.95 -13.46
N ASN A 104 4.40 1.13 -14.14
CA ASN A 104 4.71 1.34 -15.55
C ASN A 104 3.58 0.78 -16.43
N TRP A 105 2.67 1.65 -16.86
CA TRP A 105 1.52 1.30 -17.71
C TRP A 105 1.86 1.03 -19.19
N THR A 106 3.11 1.25 -19.61
CA THR A 106 3.52 1.12 -21.03
C THR A 106 4.06 -0.25 -21.40
N ASP A 107 4.63 -0.97 -20.45
CA ASP A 107 5.17 -2.33 -20.64
C ASP A 107 4.31 -3.33 -19.87
N GLU A 108 3.66 -4.24 -20.59
CA GLU A 108 2.69 -5.19 -20.02
C GLU A 108 3.27 -5.97 -18.82
N LYS A 109 4.48 -6.51 -18.97
CA LYS A 109 5.11 -7.31 -17.92
C LYS A 109 5.39 -6.47 -16.67
N ARG A 110 5.95 -5.27 -16.84
CA ARG A 110 6.23 -4.33 -15.73
C ARG A 110 4.94 -3.79 -15.12
N CYS A 111 3.89 -3.61 -15.90
CA CYS A 111 2.57 -3.20 -15.43
C CYS A 111 2.02 -4.23 -14.44
N PHE A 112 1.90 -5.50 -14.86
CA PHE A 112 1.38 -6.57 -14.00
C PHE A 112 2.25 -6.77 -12.75
N GLN A 113 3.58 -6.70 -12.91
CA GLN A 113 4.50 -6.78 -11.78
C GLN A 113 4.34 -5.59 -10.82
N GLY A 114 4.16 -4.39 -11.36
CA GLY A 114 3.95 -3.16 -10.59
C GLY A 114 2.66 -3.23 -9.78
N VAL A 115 1.52 -3.51 -10.42
CA VAL A 115 0.23 -3.63 -9.71
C VAL A 115 0.30 -4.71 -8.63
N SER A 116 0.86 -5.88 -8.94
CA SER A 116 1.02 -6.97 -7.96
C SER A 116 1.91 -6.57 -6.78
N ARG A 117 2.97 -5.80 -7.03
CA ARG A 117 3.86 -5.30 -5.99
C ARG A 117 3.15 -4.29 -5.09
N GLU A 118 2.44 -3.34 -5.67
CA GLU A 118 1.73 -2.32 -4.89
C GLU A 118 0.58 -2.94 -4.06
N LEU A 119 -0.14 -3.92 -4.62
CA LEU A 119 -1.08 -4.75 -3.85
C LEU A 119 -0.38 -5.49 -2.71
N GLY A 120 0.75 -6.15 -2.99
CA GLY A 120 1.51 -6.89 -1.97
C GLY A 120 2.01 -5.99 -0.83
N LEU A 121 2.38 -4.75 -1.13
CA LEU A 121 2.78 -3.77 -0.12
C LEU A 121 1.58 -3.30 0.70
N TYR A 122 0.45 -3.01 0.06
CA TYR A 122 -0.75 -2.58 0.76
C TYR A 122 -1.33 -3.67 1.67
N TYR A 123 -1.39 -4.91 1.20
CA TYR A 123 -1.83 -6.08 1.97
C TYR A 123 -0.73 -6.65 2.88
N GLY A 124 0.48 -6.11 2.81
CA GLY A 124 1.59 -6.48 3.68
C GLY A 124 1.61 -5.70 4.99
N GLU A 125 0.94 -4.54 5.05
CA GLU A 125 0.84 -3.71 6.24
C GLU A 125 -0.07 -4.42 7.27
N GLN A 126 0.54 -5.01 8.30
CA GLN A 126 -0.15 -5.88 9.25
C GLN A 126 -0.72 -5.14 10.45
N ARG A 127 -1.98 -5.45 10.82
CA ARG A 127 -2.47 -5.23 12.17
C ARG A 127 -2.01 -6.39 13.06
N ARG A 128 -1.81 -6.12 14.35
CA ARG A 128 -1.30 -7.13 15.31
C ARG A 128 -2.19 -8.37 15.44
N ASP A 129 -3.47 -8.28 15.07
CA ASP A 129 -4.45 -9.35 15.28
C ASP A 129 -4.50 -10.37 14.13
N ASP A 130 -3.88 -10.08 12.97
CA ASP A 130 -3.99 -10.90 11.75
C ASP A 130 -3.05 -12.12 11.73
N VAL A 131 -2.23 -12.29 12.77
CA VAL A 131 -1.22 -13.36 12.86
C VAL A 131 -1.85 -14.75 12.68
N ARG A 132 -3.08 -14.95 13.17
CA ARG A 132 -3.79 -16.24 13.09
C ARG A 132 -4.23 -16.60 11.68
N THR A 133 -4.41 -15.62 10.79
CA THR A 133 -4.81 -15.82 9.40
C THR A 133 -3.59 -15.87 8.50
N ILE A 134 -2.64 -14.94 8.70
CA ILE A 134 -1.48 -14.78 7.83
C ILE A 134 -0.43 -15.87 8.05
N PHE A 135 -0.15 -16.27 9.29
CA PHE A 135 0.92 -17.23 9.55
C PHE A 135 0.63 -18.62 8.92
N PRO A 136 -0.59 -19.19 9.04
CA PRO A 136 -0.94 -20.40 8.30
C PRO A 136 -0.83 -20.24 6.78
N ALA A 137 -1.27 -19.10 6.24
CA ALA A 137 -1.17 -18.82 4.81
C ALA A 137 0.30 -18.78 4.34
N LEU A 138 1.18 -18.15 5.11
CA LEU A 138 2.61 -18.07 4.83
C LEU A 138 3.25 -19.46 4.75
N CYS A 139 2.84 -20.40 5.61
CA CYS A 139 3.35 -21.77 5.57
C CYS A 139 2.96 -22.56 4.31
N HIS A 140 1.88 -22.18 3.63
CA HIS A 140 1.33 -22.93 2.49
C HIS A 140 1.50 -22.22 1.15
N LEU A 141 1.53 -20.90 1.14
CA LEU A 141 1.47 -20.08 -0.08
C LEU A 141 2.78 -19.36 -0.39
N LEU A 142 3.62 -19.09 0.61
CA LEU A 142 4.85 -18.34 0.38
C LEU A 142 5.95 -19.24 -0.19
N GLN A 143 6.44 -18.89 -1.38
CA GLN A 143 7.70 -19.39 -1.92
C GLN A 143 8.76 -18.31 -1.75
N PRO A 144 9.57 -18.34 -0.68
CA PRO A 144 10.55 -17.30 -0.42
C PRO A 144 11.63 -17.30 -1.50
N SER A 145 12.05 -16.11 -1.94
CA SER A 145 13.23 -15.98 -2.79
C SER A 145 14.49 -16.33 -1.99
N ASN A 146 15.48 -16.90 -2.66
CA ASN A 146 16.77 -17.23 -2.05
C ASN A 146 17.45 -16.01 -1.39
N ASP A 147 17.21 -14.82 -1.93
CA ASP A 147 17.78 -13.55 -1.42
C ASP A 147 17.03 -12.98 -0.21
N ASP A 148 15.73 -13.30 -0.04
CA ASP A 148 14.89 -12.73 1.03
C ASP A 148 15.20 -13.31 2.40
N HIS A 149 15.66 -14.56 2.44
CA HIS A 149 15.96 -15.28 3.69
C HIS A 149 16.96 -14.53 4.59
N GLN A 150 17.93 -13.84 4.01
CA GLN A 150 18.98 -13.17 4.78
C GLN A 150 18.58 -11.78 5.29
N ARG A 151 17.63 -11.12 4.61
CA ARG A 151 17.21 -9.75 4.95
C ARG A 151 16.02 -9.74 5.92
N CYS A 152 15.12 -10.72 5.81
CA CYS A 152 13.85 -10.70 6.54
C CYS A 152 13.79 -11.72 7.70
N VAL A 153 14.67 -12.73 7.72
CA VAL A 153 14.67 -13.76 8.76
C VAL A 153 16.03 -13.78 9.46
N SER A 154 16.04 -13.47 10.76
CA SER A 154 17.23 -13.54 11.59
C SER A 154 17.06 -14.57 12.70
N GLN A 155 18.04 -15.45 12.84
CA GLN A 155 18.03 -16.42 13.92
C GLN A 155 18.50 -15.76 15.22
N LEU A 156 17.58 -15.57 16.17
CA LEU A 156 17.90 -14.98 17.47
C LEU A 156 18.56 -15.98 18.43
N THR A 157 18.14 -17.25 18.40
CA THR A 157 18.65 -18.29 19.32
C THR A 157 18.46 -19.72 18.77
N THR A 158 18.89 -20.72 19.54
CA THR A 158 18.61 -22.14 19.32
C THR A 158 18.05 -22.78 20.60
N LEU A 159 17.29 -23.87 20.47
CA LEU A 159 16.87 -24.67 21.62
C LEU A 159 18.06 -25.13 22.47
N GLY A 160 19.19 -25.47 21.84
CA GLY A 160 20.41 -25.86 22.56
C GLY A 160 20.99 -24.75 23.43
N ASN A 161 20.89 -23.48 23.02
CA ASN A 161 21.29 -22.34 23.86
C ASN A 161 20.29 -22.07 24.99
N LEU A 162 18.99 -22.28 24.73
CA LEU A 162 17.96 -22.11 25.75
C LEU A 162 18.06 -23.16 26.86
N TYR A 163 18.27 -24.43 26.50
CA TYR A 163 18.37 -25.53 27.47
C TYR A 163 19.65 -25.51 28.33
N LYS A 164 20.64 -24.68 28.01
CA LYS A 164 21.80 -24.44 28.89
C LYS A 164 21.49 -23.53 30.08
N VAL A 165 20.41 -22.74 29.99
CA VAL A 165 20.04 -21.73 31.00
C VAL A 165 18.74 -22.13 31.71
N PHE A 166 17.79 -22.70 30.97
CA PHE A 166 16.49 -23.11 31.49
C PHE A 166 16.42 -24.63 31.68
N GLU A 167 16.86 -25.10 32.84
CA GLU A 167 16.73 -26.50 33.27
C GLU A 167 15.47 -26.72 34.12
N ARG A 168 15.00 -27.97 34.18
CA ARG A 168 13.88 -28.35 35.06
C ARG A 168 14.34 -28.32 36.52
N CYS A 169 13.44 -27.91 37.41
CA CYS A 169 13.66 -27.98 38.87
C CYS A 169 13.89 -29.41 39.35
#